data_AF-A0A4U1GAN5-F1
#
_entry.id   AF-A0A4U1GAN5-F1
#
_cell.length_a   1.000
_cell.length_b   1.000
_cell.length_c   1.000
_cell.angle_alpha   90.00
_cell.angle_beta   90.00
_cell.angle_gamma   90.00
#
_symmetry.space_group_name_H-M   'P 1'
#
loop_
_entity.id
_entity.type
_entity.pdbx_description
1 polymer ?
#
loop_
_entity_poly.entity_id
_entity_poly.type
_entity_poly.pdbx_seq_one_letter_code
_entity_poly.pdbx_strand_id
1 'polypeptide(L)'
;MPLMLASCFSARNSSAGGEVTGVGGSAWAEPTPYGMVLVDRGSIAMGPSKDDSITGIKANPRGISVDAFWMDETEITNSKYKQFVFWVRDSIIRERLADPAYGGDEAFKIEEDKEGNPVTPYLNWSKAIPWRNPNEDEQRAIESVYRTNPITGKKELDPTQLNYRYEIFNHTAAAQRKNRLDPLTREYNTDKPVPTELPVISKDTAYFSEDGEIIRETITRPLTGDFDFVNTYIVNVYPDTTCWINDFDNAYNETYTRMYFSHAGYNNYPVVGVSWEQANAFSNWRTDYLRRSLGKDNIYVEPYRLPTEAEWEYAARAGNSESPYPWEETLPYDERGCFYANFKPMDGDYVRDGHVITSQVGTFTPNDFGLYDMAGNVSEWTSTAFTESIDNLTADINPEYRYDAAKEDPYKMKRKIVRGGSWKDVASGIRSDLRMWEYQNEQRSYIGFRNVRSQIGFAKGTQKKKR
;
A
#
# COMPACT_ATOMS: atom_id res chain seq x y z
N MET A 1 -71.31 11.29 19.59
CA MET A 1 -70.26 11.12 18.56
C MET A 1 -69.11 10.37 19.21
N PRO A 2 -68.87 9.10 18.84
CA PRO A 2 -67.81 8.28 19.44
C PRO A 2 -66.45 8.60 18.80
N LEU A 3 -65.42 8.78 19.63
CA LEU A 3 -64.01 8.79 19.23
C LEU A 3 -63.58 7.34 18.92
N MET A 4 -63.16 7.06 17.68
CA MET A 4 -62.41 5.84 17.37
C MET A 4 -60.90 6.10 17.52
N LEU A 5 -60.27 5.33 18.41
CA LEU A 5 -58.82 5.13 18.48
C LEU A 5 -58.42 4.16 17.35
N ALA A 6 -57.62 4.62 16.40
CA ALA A 6 -56.97 3.76 15.41
C ALA A 6 -55.58 3.37 15.92
N SER A 7 -55.43 2.11 16.35
CA SER A 7 -54.15 1.47 16.64
C SER A 7 -53.48 1.03 15.34
N CYS A 8 -52.31 1.56 15.01
CA CYS A 8 -51.49 1.05 13.91
C CYS A 8 -50.86 -0.29 14.34
N PHE A 9 -51.48 -1.40 13.95
CA PHE A 9 -50.84 -2.72 13.98
C PHE A 9 -49.67 -2.73 12.98
N SER A 10 -48.45 -2.91 13.45
CA SER A 10 -47.30 -3.26 12.61
C SER A 10 -47.52 -4.67 12.07
N ALA A 11 -47.93 -4.78 10.81
CA ALA A 11 -47.99 -6.06 10.13
C ALA A 11 -46.58 -6.68 10.07
N ARG A 12 -46.42 -7.85 10.69
CA ARG A 12 -45.30 -8.75 10.40
C ARG A 12 -45.46 -9.20 8.95
N ASN A 13 -44.47 -8.90 8.10
CA ASN A 13 -44.37 -9.41 6.75
C ASN A 13 -44.33 -10.95 6.77
N SER A 14 -45.46 -11.60 6.57
CA SER A 14 -45.51 -12.98 6.10
C SER A 14 -45.39 -12.97 4.58
N SER A 15 -44.26 -13.46 4.05
CA SER A 15 -44.08 -13.69 2.61
C SER A 15 -45.05 -14.79 2.14
N ALA A 16 -46.20 -14.40 1.65
CA ALA A 16 -47.20 -15.31 1.10
C ALA A 16 -47.96 -14.73 -0.11
N GLY A 17 -47.36 -13.77 -0.82
CA GLY A 17 -47.66 -13.53 -2.24
C GLY A 17 -46.46 -14.03 -3.01
N GLY A 18 -46.63 -14.80 -4.09
CA GLY A 18 -45.54 -15.42 -4.88
C GLY A 18 -44.58 -14.44 -5.56
N GLU A 19 -44.41 -13.24 -5.02
CA GLU A 19 -43.55 -12.16 -5.49
C GLU A 19 -42.19 -12.20 -4.79
N VAL A 20 -41.13 -11.96 -5.56
CA VAL A 20 -39.76 -11.90 -5.05
C VAL A 20 -39.57 -10.56 -4.34
N THR A 21 -39.55 -10.58 -3.00
CA THR A 21 -39.45 -9.38 -2.15
C THR A 21 -38.05 -9.15 -1.56
N GLY A 22 -37.09 -10.00 -1.92
CA GLY A 22 -35.70 -9.95 -1.44
C GLY A 22 -35.54 -10.51 -0.02
N VAL A 23 -34.28 -10.77 0.35
CA VAL A 23 -33.90 -11.21 1.70
C VAL A 23 -33.43 -9.99 2.49
N GLY A 24 -33.99 -9.78 3.68
CA GLY A 24 -33.52 -8.72 4.57
C GLY A 24 -32.11 -9.01 5.09
N GLY A 25 -31.26 -7.99 5.17
CA GLY A 25 -29.91 -8.07 5.74
C GLY A 25 -29.55 -6.78 6.47
N SER A 26 -28.66 -6.88 7.46
CA SER A 26 -28.10 -5.69 8.12
C SER A 26 -26.85 -5.25 7.37
N ALA A 27 -26.82 -3.99 6.92
CA ALA A 27 -25.57 -3.38 6.52
C ALA A 27 -24.68 -3.16 7.75
N TRP A 28 -23.38 -3.23 7.57
CA TRP A 28 -22.39 -2.91 8.58
C TRP A 28 -21.41 -1.88 8.01
N ALA A 29 -20.84 -1.06 8.88
CA ALA A 29 -19.89 -0.03 8.49
C ALA A 29 -18.53 -0.37 9.09
N GLU A 30 -17.49 -0.22 8.30
CA GLU A 30 -16.13 -0.31 8.81
C GLU A 30 -15.82 0.87 9.74
N PRO A 31 -14.94 0.67 10.75
CA PRO A 31 -14.40 1.80 11.49
C PRO A 31 -13.55 2.69 10.58
N THR A 32 -13.67 4.01 10.78
CA THR A 32 -12.82 5.01 10.12
C THR A 32 -11.35 4.69 10.38
N PRO A 33 -10.53 4.46 9.34
CA PRO A 33 -9.11 4.24 9.51
C PRO A 33 -8.42 5.49 10.09
N TYR A 34 -7.48 5.27 11.00
CA TYR A 34 -6.69 6.36 11.58
C TYR A 34 -5.81 7.04 10.52
N GLY A 35 -5.85 8.38 10.48
CA GLY A 35 -5.02 9.21 9.60
C GLY A 35 -5.33 9.06 8.10
N MET A 36 -6.57 8.72 7.77
CA MET A 36 -7.06 8.61 6.40
C MET A 36 -8.30 9.47 6.17
N VAL A 37 -8.42 10.04 4.97
CA VAL A 37 -9.60 10.75 4.51
C VAL A 37 -10.44 9.85 3.61
N LEU A 38 -11.75 9.96 3.73
CA LEU A 38 -12.69 9.35 2.79
C LEU A 38 -12.72 10.17 1.51
N VAL A 39 -12.29 9.56 0.42
CA VAL A 39 -12.47 10.07 -0.94
C VAL A 39 -13.77 9.48 -1.48
N ASP A 40 -14.76 10.34 -1.71
CA ASP A 40 -16.07 9.92 -2.23
C ASP A 40 -15.94 9.44 -3.68
N ARG A 41 -16.80 8.50 -4.07
CA ARG A 41 -16.89 8.02 -5.45
C ARG A 41 -17.11 9.17 -6.42
N GLY A 42 -16.57 9.06 -7.62
CA GLY A 42 -16.79 10.06 -8.65
C GLY A 42 -16.14 9.69 -9.97
N SER A 43 -16.13 10.66 -10.88
CA SER A 43 -15.57 10.51 -12.21
C SER A 43 -14.71 11.72 -12.56
N ILE A 44 -13.65 11.50 -13.33
CA ILE A 44 -12.79 12.54 -13.90
C ILE A 44 -12.39 12.20 -15.33
N ALA A 45 -11.97 13.22 -16.07
CA ALA A 45 -11.14 13.03 -17.25
C ALA A 45 -9.67 12.97 -16.82
N MET A 46 -9.16 11.74 -16.68
CA MET A 46 -7.80 11.41 -16.28
C MET A 46 -6.79 11.72 -17.39
N GLY A 47 -5.62 12.23 -17.02
CA GLY A 47 -4.55 12.64 -17.92
C GLY A 47 -4.62 14.13 -18.33
N PRO A 48 -3.61 14.61 -19.07
CA PRO A 48 -3.51 16.02 -19.42
C PRO A 48 -4.70 16.51 -20.24
N SER A 49 -5.32 17.60 -19.78
CA SER A 49 -6.52 18.18 -20.39
C SER A 49 -6.22 19.05 -21.61
N LYS A 50 -5.02 19.63 -21.69
CA LYS A 50 -4.58 20.59 -22.70
C LYS A 50 -3.15 20.32 -23.13
N ASP A 51 -2.83 20.67 -24.38
CA ASP A 51 -1.46 20.67 -24.88
C ASP A 51 -0.63 21.74 -24.15
N ASP A 52 0.61 21.40 -23.82
CA ASP A 52 1.62 22.33 -23.32
C ASP A 52 2.85 22.27 -24.23
N SER A 53 2.95 23.26 -25.11
CA SER A 53 4.04 23.33 -26.09
C SER A 53 5.41 23.61 -25.47
N ILE A 54 5.45 24.16 -24.25
CA ILE A 54 6.70 24.51 -23.56
C ILE A 54 7.37 23.23 -23.04
N THR A 55 6.57 22.33 -22.46
CA THR A 55 7.05 21.09 -21.85
C THR A 55 6.88 19.87 -22.77
N GLY A 56 6.20 20.04 -23.92
CA GLY A 56 5.97 18.97 -24.90
C GLY A 56 4.86 17.99 -24.50
N ILE A 57 4.03 18.35 -23.52
CA ILE A 57 2.90 17.52 -23.06
C ILE A 57 1.75 17.64 -24.06
N LYS A 58 1.17 16.51 -24.45
CA LYS A 58 -0.03 16.45 -25.31
C LYS A 58 -1.26 16.10 -24.49
N ALA A 59 -2.38 16.70 -24.83
CA ALA A 59 -3.68 16.35 -24.27
C ALA A 59 -4.05 14.91 -24.63
N ASN A 60 -4.40 14.12 -23.62
CA ASN A 60 -4.97 12.79 -23.80
C ASN A 60 -5.94 12.47 -22.65
N PRO A 61 -7.00 13.28 -22.45
CA PRO A 61 -7.91 13.08 -21.34
C PRO A 61 -8.80 11.86 -21.59
N ARG A 62 -8.96 11.02 -20.57
CA ARG A 62 -9.79 9.81 -20.61
C ARG A 62 -10.77 9.78 -19.45
N GLY A 63 -12.06 9.63 -19.76
CA GLY A 63 -13.11 9.49 -18.75
C GLY A 63 -12.95 8.19 -17.96
N ILE A 64 -12.90 8.32 -16.63
CA ILE A 64 -12.86 7.20 -15.69
C ILE A 64 -13.84 7.42 -14.55
N SER A 65 -14.20 6.36 -13.83
CA SER A 65 -14.96 6.40 -12.58
C SER A 65 -14.25 5.55 -11.53
N VAL A 66 -14.19 6.07 -10.30
CA VAL A 66 -13.64 5.36 -9.15
C VAL A 66 -14.69 5.23 -8.05
N ASP A 67 -14.72 4.08 -7.40
CA ASP A 67 -15.49 3.87 -6.17
C ASP A 67 -14.90 4.69 -5.00
N ALA A 68 -15.64 4.77 -3.91
CA ALA A 68 -15.17 5.45 -2.71
C ALA A 68 -14.09 4.63 -1.99
N PHE A 69 -13.05 5.29 -1.50
CA PHE A 69 -11.95 4.68 -0.76
C PHE A 69 -11.43 5.62 0.31
N TRP A 70 -10.80 5.05 1.32
CA TRP A 70 -9.98 5.78 2.28
C TRP A 70 -8.57 5.94 1.72
N MET A 71 -7.97 7.11 1.88
CA MET A 71 -6.58 7.38 1.50
C MET A 71 -5.85 8.04 2.67
N ASP A 72 -4.59 7.68 2.90
CA ASP A 72 -3.78 8.36 3.92
C ASP A 72 -3.71 9.87 3.62
N GLU A 73 -3.93 10.68 4.67
CA GLU A 73 -3.88 12.14 4.61
C GLU A 73 -2.56 12.66 4.02
N THR A 74 -1.47 11.95 4.32
CA THR A 74 -0.10 12.24 3.90
C THR A 74 0.60 10.98 3.43
N GLU A 75 1.80 11.11 2.87
CA GLU A 75 2.71 9.99 2.65
C GLU A 75 3.04 9.26 3.96
N ILE A 76 3.44 8.00 3.86
CA ILE A 76 3.94 7.23 4.99
C ILE A 76 5.22 7.87 5.50
N THR A 77 5.23 8.24 6.78
CA THR A 77 6.38 8.87 7.42
C THR A 77 7.44 7.85 7.82
N ASN A 78 8.68 8.31 7.99
CA ASN A 78 9.76 7.52 8.58
C ASN A 78 9.35 6.89 9.92
N SER A 79 8.60 7.60 10.77
CA SER A 79 8.13 7.05 12.05
C SER A 79 7.13 5.89 11.87
N LYS A 80 6.16 6.02 10.95
CA LYS A 80 5.22 4.94 10.62
C LYS A 80 5.96 3.73 10.06
N TYR A 81 6.94 3.95 9.17
CA TYR A 81 7.73 2.87 8.58
C TYR A 81 8.68 2.20 9.59
N LYS A 82 9.27 2.95 10.53
CA LYS A 82 10.04 2.37 11.65
C LYS A 82 9.22 1.41 12.50
N GLN A 83 7.92 1.67 12.67
CA GLN A 83 7.04 0.75 13.39
C GLN A 83 7.00 -0.62 12.70
N PHE A 84 6.97 -0.65 11.37
CA PHE A 84 7.04 -1.89 10.59
C PHE A 84 8.41 -2.57 10.75
N VAL A 85 9.50 -1.83 10.58
CA VAL A 85 10.87 -2.36 10.75
C VAL A 85 11.08 -2.95 12.15
N PHE A 86 10.62 -2.25 13.19
CA PHE A 86 10.73 -2.71 14.56
C PHE A 86 9.80 -3.88 14.85
N TRP A 87 8.64 -3.96 14.21
CA TRP A 87 7.78 -5.14 14.30
C TRP A 87 8.48 -6.38 13.73
N VAL A 88 9.18 -6.26 12.60
CA VAL A 88 9.96 -7.37 12.00
C VAL A 88 11.16 -7.75 12.88
N ARG A 89 11.89 -6.77 13.42
CA ARG A 89 12.94 -7.00 14.42
C ARG A 89 12.38 -7.80 15.60
N ASP A 90 11.25 -7.35 16.12
CA ASP A 90 10.58 -7.92 17.28
C ASP A 90 10.02 -9.32 17.03
N SER A 91 9.63 -9.65 15.79
CA SER A 91 9.25 -11.01 15.43
C SER A 91 10.45 -11.95 15.41
N ILE A 92 11.60 -11.50 14.89
CA ILE A 92 12.83 -12.30 14.84
C ILE A 92 13.33 -12.59 16.27
N ILE A 93 13.34 -11.57 17.13
CA ILE A 93 13.75 -11.73 18.54
C ILE A 93 12.83 -12.76 19.23
N ARG A 94 11.51 -12.70 19.03
CA ARG A 94 10.59 -13.67 19.65
C ARG A 94 10.79 -15.09 19.13
N GLU A 95 11.01 -15.27 17.83
CA GLU A 95 11.32 -16.59 17.28
C GLU A 95 12.59 -17.16 17.91
N ARG A 96 13.63 -16.32 18.08
CA ARG A 96 14.88 -16.72 18.74
C ARG A 96 14.69 -17.03 20.22
N LEU A 97 13.91 -16.24 20.95
CA LEU A 97 13.61 -16.52 22.37
C LEU A 97 12.85 -17.84 22.58
N ALA A 98 12.05 -18.27 21.60
CA ALA A 98 11.40 -19.58 21.61
C ALA A 98 12.34 -20.72 21.17
N ASP A 99 13.45 -20.42 20.49
CA ASP A 99 14.40 -21.42 19.99
C ASP A 99 15.27 -21.95 21.16
N PRO A 100 15.40 -23.28 21.32
CA PRO A 100 16.30 -23.89 22.30
C PRO A 100 17.75 -23.37 22.27
N ALA A 101 18.25 -22.92 21.11
CA ALA A 101 19.58 -22.31 20.99
C ALA A 101 19.75 -21.01 21.80
N TYR A 102 18.65 -20.35 22.18
CA TYR A 102 18.63 -19.13 22.98
C TYR A 102 17.77 -19.27 24.25
N GLY A 103 17.70 -20.48 24.81
CA GLY A 103 17.04 -20.75 26.09
C GLY A 103 15.67 -21.42 25.99
N GLY A 104 15.00 -21.37 24.83
CA GLY A 104 13.81 -22.17 24.54
C GLY A 104 12.58 -21.85 25.39
N ASP A 105 12.24 -20.57 25.58
CA ASP A 105 11.00 -20.21 26.29
C ASP A 105 9.78 -20.39 25.37
N GLU A 106 9.12 -21.54 25.50
CA GLU A 106 7.89 -21.90 24.79
C GLU A 106 6.79 -20.84 24.94
N ALA A 107 6.81 -19.99 25.98
CA ALA A 107 5.83 -18.92 26.13
C ALA A 107 5.83 -17.89 24.98
N PHE A 108 6.91 -17.82 24.19
CA PHE A 108 6.99 -16.96 23.01
C PHE A 108 6.36 -17.57 21.75
N LYS A 109 5.98 -18.86 21.77
CA LYS A 109 5.39 -19.57 20.62
C LYS A 109 4.15 -20.37 21.06
N ILE A 110 3.00 -20.00 20.52
CA ILE A 110 1.73 -20.66 20.85
C ILE A 110 1.55 -21.83 19.88
N GLU A 111 1.48 -23.04 20.44
CA GLU A 111 1.28 -24.29 19.69
C GLU A 111 -0.04 -24.99 20.03
N GLU A 112 -0.75 -24.51 21.06
CA GLU A 112 -2.04 -25.04 21.49
C GLU A 112 -3.10 -23.93 21.59
N ASP A 113 -4.35 -24.26 21.30
CA ASP A 113 -5.48 -23.35 21.54
C ASP A 113 -5.88 -23.31 23.02
N LYS A 114 -6.94 -22.54 23.34
CA LYS A 114 -7.44 -22.43 24.72
C LYS A 114 -8.01 -23.74 25.28
N GLU A 115 -8.31 -24.70 24.42
CA GLU A 115 -8.89 -26.00 24.74
C GLU A 115 -7.81 -27.11 24.79
N GLY A 116 -6.55 -26.76 24.54
CA GLY A 116 -5.42 -27.69 24.51
C GLY A 116 -5.30 -28.47 23.19
N ASN A 117 -6.00 -28.06 22.13
CA ASN A 117 -5.84 -28.69 20.83
C ASN A 117 -4.61 -28.11 20.11
N PRO A 118 -3.80 -28.94 19.43
CA PRO A 118 -2.68 -28.47 18.63
C PRO A 118 -3.12 -27.52 17.52
N VAL A 119 -2.41 -26.40 17.38
CA VAL A 119 -2.58 -25.41 16.32
C VAL A 119 -1.27 -25.18 15.58
N THR A 120 -1.34 -24.63 14.36
CA THR A 120 -0.13 -24.21 13.63
C THR A 120 0.64 -23.20 14.49
N PRO A 121 1.93 -23.45 14.82
CA PRO A 121 2.68 -22.58 15.72
C PRO A 121 2.74 -21.13 15.26
N TYR A 122 2.49 -20.18 16.17
CA TYR A 122 2.60 -18.75 15.89
C TYR A 122 3.15 -17.96 17.07
N LEU A 123 3.76 -16.82 16.78
CA LEU A 123 4.42 -15.97 17.79
C LEU A 123 3.41 -15.41 18.81
N ASN A 124 3.77 -15.49 20.09
CA ASN A 124 3.02 -14.87 21.17
C ASN A 124 3.37 -13.38 21.31
N TRP A 125 2.53 -12.52 20.74
CA TRP A 125 2.70 -11.06 20.82
C TRP A 125 2.30 -10.46 22.17
N SER A 126 1.61 -11.22 23.03
CA SER A 126 1.22 -10.76 24.38
C SER A 126 2.38 -10.84 25.37
N LYS A 127 3.34 -11.75 25.15
CA LYS A 127 4.57 -11.83 25.92
C LYS A 127 5.51 -10.69 25.49
N ALA A 128 5.89 -9.87 26.47
CA ALA A 128 6.83 -8.77 26.26
C ALA A 128 8.26 -9.31 26.09
N ILE A 129 9.02 -8.72 25.17
CA ILE A 129 10.46 -8.95 25.09
C ILE A 129 11.12 -8.33 26.33
N PRO A 130 12.06 -9.03 26.99
CA PRO A 130 12.76 -8.55 28.18
C PRO A 130 13.82 -7.49 27.83
N TRP A 131 13.38 -6.30 27.41
CA TRP A 131 14.28 -5.19 27.07
C TRP A 131 15.06 -4.61 28.25
N ARG A 132 14.60 -4.86 29.49
CA ARG A 132 15.23 -4.36 30.72
C ARG A 132 15.67 -5.55 31.56
N ASN A 133 16.98 -5.67 31.77
CA ASN A 133 17.63 -6.74 32.52
C ASN A 133 17.32 -8.16 31.99
N PRO A 134 17.56 -8.44 30.70
CA PRO A 134 17.48 -9.81 30.20
C PRO A 134 18.55 -10.69 30.86
N ASN A 135 18.25 -11.99 30.96
CA ASN A 135 19.26 -13.00 31.29
C ASN A 135 20.26 -13.18 30.12
N GLU A 136 21.27 -14.03 30.28
CA GLU A 136 22.35 -14.20 29.27
C GLU A 136 21.82 -14.70 27.92
N ASP A 137 20.90 -15.66 27.93
CA ASP A 137 20.33 -16.23 26.71
C ASP A 137 19.36 -15.26 26.02
N GLU A 138 18.54 -14.57 26.81
CA GLU A 138 17.65 -13.49 26.35
C GLU A 138 18.44 -12.33 25.74
N GLN A 139 19.55 -11.94 26.38
CA GLN A 139 20.45 -10.90 25.86
C GLN A 139 21.02 -11.38 24.53
N ARG A 140 21.52 -12.63 24.43
CA ARG A 140 22.03 -13.19 23.17
C ARG A 140 20.98 -13.17 22.07
N ALA A 141 19.72 -13.50 22.36
CA ALA A 141 18.61 -13.40 21.41
C ALA A 141 18.35 -11.94 20.98
N ILE A 142 18.34 -10.98 21.91
CA ILE A 142 18.15 -9.56 21.59
C ILE A 142 19.33 -9.03 20.75
N GLU A 143 20.56 -9.41 21.07
CA GLU A 143 21.75 -8.89 20.40
C GLU A 143 21.96 -9.48 19.01
N SER A 144 21.42 -10.66 18.74
CA SER A 144 21.58 -11.36 17.47
C SER A 144 21.02 -10.62 16.24
N VAL A 145 20.09 -9.67 16.41
CA VAL A 145 19.55 -8.84 15.30
C VAL A 145 20.32 -7.52 15.11
N TYR A 146 21.37 -7.30 15.90
CA TYR A 146 22.22 -6.11 15.82
C TYR A 146 23.61 -6.50 15.35
N ARG A 147 24.26 -5.57 14.66
CA ARG A 147 25.68 -5.64 14.32
C ARG A 147 26.41 -4.44 14.88
N THR A 148 27.70 -4.62 15.16
CA THR A 148 28.58 -3.49 15.46
C THR A 148 29.20 -3.03 14.16
N ASN A 149 28.96 -1.78 13.80
CA ASN A 149 29.58 -1.18 12.62
C ASN A 149 31.10 -1.21 12.78
N PRO A 150 31.85 -1.89 11.89
CA PRO A 150 33.29 -2.12 12.09
C PRO A 150 34.12 -0.83 12.01
N ILE A 151 33.58 0.22 11.40
CA ILE A 151 34.27 1.51 11.22
C ILE A 151 33.93 2.46 12.38
N THR A 152 32.64 2.59 12.72
CA THR A 152 32.19 3.58 13.72
C THR A 152 32.10 3.02 15.14
N GLY A 153 32.14 1.70 15.32
CA GLY A 153 31.95 1.03 16.60
C GLY A 153 30.53 1.15 17.16
N LYS A 154 29.58 1.76 16.43
CA LYS A 154 28.19 1.90 16.87
C LYS A 154 27.43 0.61 16.64
N LYS A 155 26.60 0.25 17.62
CA LYS A 155 25.63 -0.84 17.50
C LYS A 155 24.44 -0.35 16.68
N GLU A 156 24.15 -1.05 15.59
CA GLU A 156 23.05 -0.75 14.66
C GLU A 156 22.26 -2.02 14.37
N LEU A 157 21.00 -1.87 13.93
CA LEU A 157 20.23 -3.01 13.43
C LEU A 157 20.94 -3.60 12.22
N ASP A 158 20.99 -4.93 12.14
CA ASP A 158 21.54 -5.60 10.97
C ASP A 158 20.45 -5.67 9.87
N PRO A 159 20.58 -4.90 8.78
CA PRO A 159 19.55 -4.85 7.75
C PRO A 159 19.35 -6.20 7.06
N THR A 160 20.40 -7.03 6.98
CA THR A 160 20.38 -8.29 6.22
C THR A 160 19.38 -9.31 6.77
N GLN A 161 19.04 -9.21 8.06
CA GLN A 161 18.16 -10.13 8.76
C GLN A 161 16.68 -9.71 8.71
N LEU A 162 16.38 -8.45 8.34
CA LEU A 162 15.05 -7.86 8.44
C LEU A 162 14.15 -8.27 7.26
N ASN A 163 13.89 -9.57 7.14
CA ASN A 163 13.10 -10.16 6.08
C ASN A 163 11.66 -10.40 6.56
N TYR A 164 10.69 -9.89 5.82
CA TYR A 164 9.26 -10.07 6.08
C TYR A 164 8.65 -11.01 5.05
N ARG A 165 8.10 -12.13 5.52
CA ARG A 165 7.37 -13.10 4.72
C ARG A 165 5.87 -12.84 4.84
N TYR A 166 5.19 -12.75 3.70
CA TYR A 166 3.74 -12.61 3.66
C TYR A 166 3.12 -13.31 2.46
N GLU A 167 1.81 -13.53 2.54
CA GLU A 167 1.03 -14.21 1.51
C GLU A 167 -0.17 -13.35 1.10
N ILE A 168 -0.53 -13.39 -0.18
CA ILE A 168 -1.69 -12.69 -0.73
C ILE A 168 -2.48 -13.64 -1.63
N PHE A 169 -3.79 -13.71 -1.41
CA PHE A 169 -4.68 -14.42 -2.31
C PHE A 169 -5.07 -13.55 -3.52
N ASN A 170 -4.79 -14.02 -4.72
CA ASN A 170 -5.11 -13.35 -5.97
C ASN A 170 -6.58 -13.60 -6.38
N HIS A 171 -7.48 -12.80 -5.79
CA HIS A 171 -8.91 -12.85 -6.08
C HIS A 171 -9.23 -12.65 -7.57
N THR A 172 -8.48 -11.80 -8.27
CA THR A 172 -8.70 -11.52 -9.70
C THR A 172 -8.42 -12.76 -10.55
N ALA A 173 -7.28 -13.43 -10.34
CA ALA A 173 -6.94 -14.65 -11.06
C ALA A 173 -7.92 -15.79 -10.72
N ALA A 174 -8.30 -15.94 -9.45
CA ALA A 174 -9.25 -16.97 -9.01
C ALA A 174 -10.66 -16.78 -9.62
N ALA A 175 -11.10 -15.53 -9.80
CA ALA A 175 -12.43 -15.23 -10.33
C ALA A 175 -12.55 -15.41 -11.85
N GLN A 176 -11.44 -15.45 -12.59
CA GLN A 176 -11.44 -15.58 -14.05
C GLN A 176 -12.03 -16.92 -14.48
N ARG A 177 -12.99 -16.89 -15.41
CA ARG A 177 -13.68 -18.11 -15.90
C ARG A 177 -12.72 -19.17 -16.43
N LYS A 178 -11.68 -18.74 -17.16
CA LYS A 178 -10.65 -19.63 -17.69
C LYS A 178 -9.90 -20.43 -16.61
N ASN A 179 -9.89 -19.95 -15.37
CA ASN A 179 -9.18 -20.56 -14.24
C ASN A 179 -10.11 -21.36 -13.30
N ARG A 180 -11.36 -21.66 -13.70
CA ARG A 180 -12.27 -22.47 -12.88
C ARG A 180 -11.91 -23.95 -13.00
N LEU A 181 -12.03 -24.75 -11.94
CA LEU A 181 -11.78 -26.19 -12.05
C LEU A 181 -12.84 -26.94 -12.88
N ASP A 182 -14.11 -26.58 -12.77
CA ASP A 182 -15.19 -27.19 -13.57
C ASP A 182 -15.15 -26.69 -15.02
N PRO A 183 -14.85 -27.56 -16.01
CA PRO A 183 -14.81 -27.19 -17.42
C PRO A 183 -16.11 -26.56 -17.93
N LEU A 184 -17.28 -27.06 -17.49
CA LEU A 184 -18.60 -26.59 -17.94
C LEU A 184 -18.86 -25.12 -17.56
N THR A 185 -18.12 -24.61 -16.58
CA THR A 185 -18.23 -23.22 -16.11
C THR A 185 -17.20 -22.29 -16.74
N ARG A 186 -16.31 -22.79 -17.61
CA ARG A 186 -15.27 -22.00 -18.29
C ARG A 186 -15.75 -21.41 -19.62
N GLU A 187 -16.47 -22.21 -20.40
CA GLU A 187 -17.05 -21.82 -21.69
C GLU A 187 -18.57 -21.99 -21.62
N TYR A 188 -19.29 -20.87 -21.71
CA TYR A 188 -20.75 -20.87 -21.75
C TYR A 188 -21.29 -20.86 -23.17
N ASN A 189 -20.45 -20.61 -24.18
CA ASN A 189 -20.85 -20.77 -25.55
C ASN A 189 -21.01 -22.27 -25.87
N THR A 190 -22.26 -22.74 -25.92
CA THR A 190 -22.62 -24.13 -26.20
C THR A 190 -22.23 -24.60 -27.60
N ASP A 191 -21.92 -23.68 -28.52
CA ASP A 191 -21.50 -24.01 -29.88
C ASP A 191 -20.02 -24.39 -29.96
N LYS A 192 -19.25 -24.19 -28.87
CA LYS A 192 -17.83 -24.51 -28.79
C LYS A 192 -17.58 -25.75 -27.91
N PRO A 193 -16.61 -26.60 -28.27
CA PRO A 193 -16.20 -27.69 -27.40
C PRO A 193 -15.61 -27.11 -26.11
N VAL A 194 -15.98 -27.71 -24.97
CA VAL A 194 -15.46 -27.32 -23.66
C VAL A 194 -14.04 -27.90 -23.49
N PRO A 195 -13.01 -27.07 -23.22
CA PRO A 195 -11.67 -27.57 -22.94
C PRO A 195 -11.64 -28.40 -21.66
N THR A 196 -11.21 -29.66 -21.74
CA THR A 196 -11.15 -30.59 -20.60
C THR A 196 -9.83 -30.56 -19.84
N GLU A 197 -8.78 -30.01 -20.44
CA GLU A 197 -7.46 -29.88 -19.80
C GLU A 197 -7.51 -28.94 -18.60
N LEU A 198 -6.65 -29.19 -17.61
CA LEU A 198 -6.57 -28.30 -16.45
C LEU A 198 -5.99 -26.93 -16.86
N PRO A 199 -6.53 -25.81 -16.36
CA PRO A 199 -5.98 -24.50 -16.61
C PRO A 199 -4.56 -24.44 -16.10
N VAL A 200 -3.66 -23.88 -16.89
CA VAL A 200 -2.31 -23.57 -16.45
C VAL A 200 -2.33 -22.20 -15.81
N ILE A 201 -1.88 -22.12 -14.55
CA ILE A 201 -1.81 -20.88 -13.79
C ILE A 201 -0.35 -20.55 -13.46
N SER A 202 -0.07 -19.27 -13.36
CA SER A 202 1.21 -18.74 -12.89
C SER A 202 1.03 -18.16 -11.50
N LYS A 203 1.95 -18.48 -10.59
CA LYS A 203 1.92 -18.08 -9.18
C LYS A 203 3.30 -17.62 -8.74
N ASP A 204 3.35 -16.53 -7.99
CA ASP A 204 4.59 -16.08 -7.38
C ASP A 204 4.86 -16.85 -6.09
N THR A 205 6.09 -17.34 -5.95
CA THR A 205 6.56 -18.02 -4.74
C THR A 205 7.90 -17.45 -4.29
N ALA A 206 8.08 -17.44 -2.97
CA ALA A 206 9.32 -17.04 -2.34
C ALA A 206 9.65 -17.96 -1.15
N TYR A 207 10.90 -18.40 -1.09
CA TYR A 207 11.43 -19.28 -0.04
C TYR A 207 12.93 -19.01 0.17
N PHE A 208 13.47 -19.51 1.29
CA PHE A 208 14.91 -19.50 1.53
C PHE A 208 15.55 -20.73 0.89
N SER A 209 16.67 -20.56 0.20
CA SER A 209 17.51 -21.67 -0.26
C SER A 209 18.18 -22.38 0.92
N GLU A 210 18.83 -23.53 0.65
CA GLU A 210 19.65 -24.23 1.66
C GLU A 210 20.78 -23.33 2.20
N ASP A 211 21.29 -22.41 1.37
CA ASP A 211 22.32 -21.43 1.73
C ASP A 211 21.75 -20.18 2.44
N GLY A 212 20.43 -20.12 2.66
CA GLY A 212 19.76 -18.99 3.32
C GLY A 212 19.48 -17.78 2.43
N GLU A 213 19.65 -17.91 1.10
CA GLU A 213 19.33 -16.85 0.15
C GLU A 213 17.82 -16.80 -0.16
N ILE A 214 17.29 -15.61 -0.39
CA ILE A 214 15.89 -15.45 -0.77
C ILE A 214 15.74 -15.77 -2.26
N ILE A 215 15.07 -16.88 -2.57
CA ILE A 215 14.67 -17.24 -3.93
C ILE A 215 13.26 -16.72 -4.18
N ARG A 216 13.09 -15.99 -5.29
CA ARG A 216 11.80 -15.52 -5.79
C ARG A 216 11.63 -15.96 -7.22
N GLU A 217 10.53 -16.64 -7.51
CA GLU A 217 10.23 -17.14 -8.85
C GLU A 217 8.73 -17.23 -9.09
N THR A 218 8.35 -17.10 -10.36
CA THR A 218 6.98 -17.33 -10.81
C THR A 218 6.90 -18.75 -11.35
N ILE A 219 6.18 -19.62 -10.65
CA ILE A 219 5.98 -21.00 -11.07
C ILE A 219 4.76 -21.09 -11.97
N THR A 220 4.85 -21.87 -13.05
CA THR A 220 3.73 -22.13 -13.95
C THR A 220 3.37 -23.62 -13.87
N ARG A 221 2.13 -23.93 -13.47
CA ARG A 221 1.67 -25.31 -13.27
C ARG A 221 0.18 -25.50 -13.54
N PRO A 222 -0.29 -26.75 -13.77
CA PRO A 222 -1.72 -27.04 -13.83
C PRO A 222 -2.41 -26.73 -12.50
N LEU A 223 -3.61 -26.16 -12.57
CA LEU A 223 -4.42 -25.81 -11.42
C LEU A 223 -4.87 -27.06 -10.66
N THR A 224 -4.63 -27.07 -9.35
CA THR A 224 -4.99 -28.14 -8.40
C THR A 224 -6.06 -27.69 -7.42
N GLY A 225 -6.12 -26.40 -7.07
CA GLY A 225 -7.11 -25.86 -6.15
C GLY A 225 -6.85 -24.40 -5.78
N ASP A 226 -7.64 -23.85 -4.87
CA ASP A 226 -7.60 -22.41 -4.57
C ASP A 226 -6.26 -21.93 -4.00
N PHE A 227 -5.48 -22.80 -3.35
CA PHE A 227 -4.14 -22.49 -2.84
C PHE A 227 -3.13 -22.13 -3.95
N ASP A 228 -3.44 -22.45 -5.20
CA ASP A 228 -2.67 -22.03 -6.37
C ASP A 228 -2.79 -20.53 -6.66
N PHE A 229 -3.76 -19.83 -6.07
CA PHE A 229 -3.88 -18.37 -6.18
C PHE A 229 -3.25 -17.63 -4.99
N VAL A 230 -2.66 -18.33 -4.01
CA VAL A 230 -1.97 -17.71 -2.87
C VAL A 230 -0.53 -17.40 -3.23
N ASN A 231 -0.19 -16.17 -3.58
CA ASN A 231 1.20 -15.77 -3.84
C ASN A 231 1.99 -15.58 -2.53
N THR A 232 3.27 -15.93 -2.54
CA THR A 232 4.17 -15.80 -1.38
C THR A 232 5.31 -14.85 -1.70
N TYR A 233 5.59 -13.90 -0.79
CA TYR A 233 6.65 -12.92 -0.93
C TYR A 233 7.54 -12.91 0.31
N ILE A 234 8.85 -12.71 0.12
CA ILE A 234 9.82 -12.46 1.19
C ILE A 234 10.61 -11.21 0.81
N VAL A 235 10.47 -10.15 1.59
CA VAL A 235 11.04 -8.83 1.29
C VAL A 235 11.91 -8.35 2.45
N ASN A 236 13.14 -7.91 2.15
CA ASN A 236 13.93 -7.19 3.13
C ASN A 236 13.33 -5.80 3.35
N VAL A 237 12.94 -5.48 4.58
CA VAL A 237 12.13 -4.29 4.88
C VAL A 237 12.95 -3.06 5.26
N TYR A 238 14.28 -3.16 5.34
CA TYR A 238 15.08 -2.00 5.71
C TYR A 238 15.23 -1.06 4.50
N PRO A 239 14.94 0.26 4.62
CA PRO A 239 15.12 1.18 3.51
C PRO A 239 16.59 1.28 3.08
N ASP A 240 16.83 1.41 1.78
CA ASP A 240 18.17 1.68 1.28
C ASP A 240 18.55 3.13 1.56
N THR A 241 19.35 3.34 2.61
CA THR A 241 19.87 4.66 2.98
C THR A 241 20.91 5.22 1.99
N THR A 242 21.48 4.37 1.12
CA THR A 242 22.53 4.78 0.17
C THR A 242 21.97 5.49 -1.06
N CYS A 243 20.66 5.43 -1.30
CA CYS A 243 19.98 6.16 -2.39
C CYS A 243 20.31 7.66 -2.41
N TRP A 244 20.50 8.28 -1.23
CA TRP A 244 20.88 9.70 -1.13
C TRP A 244 22.21 10.04 -1.82
N ILE A 245 23.12 9.09 -1.93
CA ILE A 245 24.38 9.23 -2.67
C ILE A 245 24.21 8.74 -4.10
N ASN A 246 23.59 7.57 -4.29
CA ASN A 246 23.51 6.91 -5.61
C ASN A 246 22.59 7.63 -6.60
N ASP A 247 21.61 8.39 -6.13
CA ASP A 247 20.71 9.15 -7.01
C ASP A 247 21.31 10.49 -7.45
N PHE A 248 22.35 10.98 -6.76
CA PHE A 248 22.92 12.31 -6.97
C PHE A 248 24.45 12.27 -6.96
N ASP A 249 25.04 12.04 -8.13
CA ASP A 249 26.49 12.04 -8.30
C ASP A 249 27.13 13.37 -7.88
N ASN A 250 28.22 13.28 -7.11
CA ASN A 250 29.01 14.43 -6.64
C ASN A 250 28.24 15.43 -5.75
N ALA A 251 27.17 15.01 -5.08
CA ALA A 251 26.47 15.81 -4.06
C ALA A 251 26.92 15.43 -2.62
N TYR A 252 27.04 16.43 -1.74
CA TYR A 252 27.37 16.21 -0.32
C TYR A 252 26.14 15.75 0.48
N ASN A 253 25.73 14.50 0.29
CA ASN A 253 24.50 13.91 0.83
C ASN A 253 24.75 12.86 1.94
N GLU A 254 25.98 12.68 2.39
CA GLU A 254 26.35 11.63 3.35
C GLU A 254 25.66 11.81 4.71
N THR A 255 25.27 13.05 5.03
CA THR A 255 24.47 13.34 6.23
C THR A 255 23.09 12.69 6.15
N TYR A 256 22.44 12.73 4.98
CA TYR A 256 21.13 12.11 4.78
C TYR A 256 21.22 10.59 4.81
N THR A 257 22.25 10.00 4.20
CA THR A 257 22.52 8.56 4.32
C THR A 257 22.62 8.11 5.79
N ARG A 258 23.30 8.90 6.64
CA ARG A 258 23.46 8.54 8.06
C ARG A 258 22.24 8.83 8.92
N MET A 259 21.50 9.90 8.63
CA MET A 259 20.54 10.48 9.57
C MET A 259 19.08 10.41 9.13
N TYR A 260 18.78 10.35 7.82
CA TYR A 260 17.41 10.51 7.32
C TYR A 260 16.46 9.46 7.90
N PHE A 261 16.82 8.18 7.82
CA PHE A 261 16.00 7.13 8.42
C PHE A 261 16.28 6.91 9.92
N SER A 262 17.45 7.27 10.45
CA SER A 262 17.82 6.92 11.83
C SER A 262 17.46 7.98 12.87
N HIS A 263 17.58 9.27 12.53
CA HIS A 263 17.49 10.39 13.47
C HIS A 263 16.03 10.79 13.73
N ALA A 264 15.71 11.14 14.98
CA ALA A 264 14.34 11.49 15.38
C ALA A 264 13.81 12.78 14.71
N GLY A 265 14.70 13.69 14.33
CA GLY A 265 14.33 14.91 13.60
C GLY A 265 13.65 14.66 12.25
N TYR A 266 13.86 13.48 11.65
CA TYR A 266 13.23 13.10 10.37
C TYR A 266 11.99 12.22 10.55
N ASN A 267 11.47 12.04 11.77
CA ASN A 267 10.36 11.13 12.04
C ASN A 267 9.07 11.49 11.27
N ASN A 268 8.82 12.77 11.03
CA ASN A 268 7.64 13.27 10.30
C ASN A 268 7.93 13.56 8.82
N TYR A 269 9.09 13.16 8.30
CA TYR A 269 9.40 13.24 6.88
C TYR A 269 8.90 11.97 6.18
N PRO A 270 8.57 12.03 4.88
CA PRO A 270 8.16 10.85 4.13
C PRO A 270 9.29 9.81 4.11
N VAL A 271 8.92 8.54 4.20
CA VAL A 271 9.88 7.44 4.01
C VAL A 271 10.28 7.40 2.53
N VAL A 272 11.59 7.31 2.29
CA VAL A 272 12.20 7.13 0.95
C VAL A 272 13.25 6.04 1.01
N GLY A 273 13.83 5.69 -0.14
CA GLY A 273 14.74 4.55 -0.23
C GLY A 273 13.97 3.22 -0.09
N VAL A 274 12.68 3.22 -0.45
CA VAL A 274 11.82 2.04 -0.40
C VAL A 274 11.38 1.66 -1.81
N SER A 275 11.49 0.38 -2.13
CA SER A 275 11.03 -0.16 -3.41
C SER A 275 9.53 -0.39 -3.42
N TRP A 276 8.96 -0.63 -4.60
CA TRP A 276 7.55 -0.97 -4.76
C TRP A 276 7.16 -2.23 -3.96
N GLU A 277 8.06 -3.21 -3.90
CA GLU A 277 7.85 -4.44 -3.13
C GLU A 277 7.84 -4.18 -1.61
N GLN A 278 8.72 -3.30 -1.13
CA GLN A 278 8.77 -2.88 0.28
C GLN A 278 7.51 -2.09 0.68
N ALA A 279 6.97 -1.27 -0.22
CA ALA A 279 5.73 -0.54 0.00
C ALA A 279 4.50 -1.48 0.07
N ASN A 280 4.45 -2.52 -0.78
CA ASN A 280 3.42 -3.56 -0.69
C ASN A 280 3.54 -4.40 0.59
N ALA A 281 4.78 -4.74 0.99
CA ALA A 281 5.04 -5.44 2.25
C ALA A 281 4.52 -4.66 3.47
N PHE A 282 4.75 -3.33 3.50
CA PHE A 282 4.20 -2.46 4.53
C PHE A 282 2.67 -2.46 4.52
N SER A 283 2.04 -2.40 3.33
CA SER A 283 0.58 -2.39 3.17
C SER A 283 -0.05 -3.70 3.69
N ASN A 284 0.59 -4.84 3.39
CA ASN A 284 0.19 -6.14 3.91
C ASN A 284 0.33 -6.20 5.43
N TRP A 285 1.49 -5.80 5.97
CA TRP A 285 1.73 -5.75 7.41
C TRP A 285 0.72 -4.85 8.13
N ARG A 286 0.43 -3.66 7.60
CA ARG A 286 -0.55 -2.73 8.19
C ARG A 286 -1.95 -3.36 8.28
N THR A 287 -2.30 -4.17 7.28
CA THR A 287 -3.56 -4.94 7.27
C THR A 287 -3.56 -6.01 8.36
N ASP A 288 -2.51 -6.81 8.46
CA ASP A 288 -2.37 -7.84 9.49
C ASP A 288 -2.37 -7.22 10.90
N TYR A 289 -1.63 -6.12 11.09
CA TYR A 289 -1.56 -5.36 12.33
C TYR A 289 -2.94 -4.87 12.78
N LEU A 290 -3.76 -4.32 11.86
CA LEU A 290 -5.13 -3.94 12.16
C LEU A 290 -6.00 -5.16 12.51
N ARG A 291 -5.97 -6.22 11.69
CA ARG A 291 -6.80 -7.42 11.90
C ARG A 291 -6.54 -8.06 13.26
N ARG A 292 -5.30 -8.11 13.71
CA ARG A 292 -4.93 -8.61 15.06
C ARG A 292 -5.55 -7.79 16.19
N SER A 293 -5.80 -6.50 15.98
CA SER A 293 -6.41 -5.62 16.98
C SER A 293 -7.93 -5.75 17.07
N LEU A 294 -8.60 -6.21 16.00
CA LEU A 294 -10.07 -6.26 15.90
C LEU A 294 -10.68 -7.50 16.58
N GLY A 295 -9.86 -8.41 17.12
CA GLY A 295 -10.34 -9.63 17.77
C GLY A 295 -10.84 -10.69 16.80
N LYS A 296 -11.42 -11.78 17.33
CA LYS A 296 -11.94 -12.91 16.53
C LYS A 296 -13.35 -12.65 15.96
N ASP A 297 -13.93 -11.49 16.22
CA ASP A 297 -15.23 -11.14 15.66
C ASP A 297 -15.07 -10.94 14.14
N ASN A 298 -15.99 -11.50 13.34
CA ASN A 298 -16.00 -11.51 11.87
C ASN A 298 -16.15 -10.10 11.22
N ILE A 299 -15.39 -9.12 11.70
CA ILE A 299 -15.32 -7.77 11.13
C ILE A 299 -14.40 -7.86 9.91
N TYR A 300 -15.02 -8.02 8.74
CA TYR A 300 -14.30 -8.15 7.48
C TYR A 300 -13.71 -6.81 7.03
N VAL A 301 -12.43 -6.56 7.29
CA VAL A 301 -11.78 -5.33 6.80
C VAL A 301 -11.10 -5.54 5.45
N GLU A 302 -11.35 -4.61 4.52
CA GLU A 302 -10.57 -4.52 3.28
C GLU A 302 -9.08 -4.33 3.59
N PRO A 303 -8.17 -4.87 2.77
CA PRO A 303 -6.74 -4.69 2.97
C PRO A 303 -6.31 -3.26 2.63
N TYR A 304 -5.32 -2.76 3.37
CA TYR A 304 -4.51 -1.65 2.91
C TYR A 304 -3.70 -2.06 1.68
N ARG A 305 -3.61 -1.16 0.71
CA ARG A 305 -2.86 -1.36 -0.54
C ARG A 305 -2.31 -0.03 -1.04
N LEU A 306 -1.45 -0.09 -2.04
CA LEU A 306 -1.12 1.10 -2.84
C LEU A 306 -2.36 1.55 -3.63
N PRO A 307 -2.54 2.86 -3.88
CA PRO A 307 -3.58 3.37 -4.76
C PRO A 307 -3.36 2.86 -6.19
N THR A 308 -4.44 2.68 -6.95
CA THR A 308 -4.31 2.59 -8.40
C THR A 308 -3.87 3.96 -8.94
N GLU A 309 -3.33 4.00 -10.17
CA GLU A 309 -3.04 5.30 -10.80
C GLU A 309 -4.28 6.20 -10.87
N ALA A 310 -5.43 5.58 -11.19
CA ALA A 310 -6.70 6.26 -11.35
C ALA A 310 -7.21 6.86 -10.03
N GLU A 311 -7.12 6.09 -8.93
CA GLU A 311 -7.46 6.58 -7.58
C GLU A 311 -6.54 7.71 -7.16
N TRP A 312 -5.24 7.58 -7.43
CA TRP A 312 -4.26 8.61 -7.08
C TRP A 312 -4.55 9.93 -7.80
N GLU A 313 -4.77 9.90 -9.12
CA GLU A 313 -5.03 11.13 -9.88
C GLU A 313 -6.38 11.76 -9.51
N TYR A 314 -7.42 10.94 -9.34
CA TYR A 314 -8.73 11.40 -8.87
C TYR A 314 -8.63 12.11 -7.52
N ALA A 315 -7.90 11.50 -6.59
CA ALA A 315 -7.67 12.04 -5.27
C ALA A 315 -6.82 13.31 -5.31
N ALA A 316 -5.75 13.34 -6.11
CA ALA A 316 -4.85 14.48 -6.24
C ALA A 316 -5.58 15.72 -6.76
N ARG A 317 -6.40 15.55 -7.79
CA ARG A 317 -7.11 16.63 -8.48
C ARG A 317 -8.46 16.95 -7.84
N ALA A 318 -8.83 16.28 -6.74
CA ALA A 318 -10.10 16.45 -6.03
C ALA A 318 -11.35 16.44 -6.95
N GLY A 319 -11.36 15.57 -7.97
CA GLY A 319 -12.44 15.52 -8.96
C GLY A 319 -12.40 16.58 -10.07
N ASN A 320 -11.41 17.49 -10.07
CA ASN A 320 -11.24 18.52 -11.10
C ASN A 320 -10.53 17.98 -12.34
N SER A 321 -11.22 17.97 -13.48
CA SER A 321 -10.69 17.48 -14.76
C SER A 321 -9.90 18.51 -15.56
N GLU A 322 -9.89 19.77 -15.14
CA GLU A 322 -9.22 20.87 -15.85
C GLU A 322 -7.86 21.22 -15.26
N SER A 323 -7.74 21.27 -13.93
CA SER A 323 -6.50 21.70 -13.27
C SER A 323 -5.41 20.63 -13.40
N PRO A 324 -4.16 21.01 -13.77
CA PRO A 324 -3.02 20.10 -13.81
C PRO A 324 -2.39 19.87 -12.43
N TYR A 325 -2.76 20.64 -11.41
CA TYR A 325 -2.23 20.55 -10.04
C TYR A 325 -3.35 20.18 -9.04
N PRO A 326 -3.01 19.88 -7.77
CA PRO A 326 -4.01 19.63 -6.73
C PRO A 326 -4.85 20.85 -6.32
N TRP A 327 -4.47 22.04 -6.78
CA TRP A 327 -5.11 23.32 -6.50
C TRP A 327 -5.65 23.95 -7.81
N GLU A 328 -6.41 25.05 -7.70
CA GLU A 328 -7.07 25.67 -8.86
C GLU A 328 -6.14 26.58 -9.69
N GLU A 329 -5.13 27.15 -9.04
CA GLU A 329 -4.17 28.06 -9.66
C GLU A 329 -3.30 27.37 -10.72
N THR A 330 -2.91 28.12 -11.75
CA THR A 330 -2.08 27.62 -12.86
C THR A 330 -0.60 27.51 -12.52
N LEU A 331 -0.17 28.12 -11.41
CA LEU A 331 1.21 28.16 -10.94
C LEU A 331 1.34 27.50 -9.57
N PRO A 332 2.50 26.91 -9.24
CA PRO A 332 2.74 26.28 -7.94
C PRO A 332 3.08 27.25 -6.81
N TYR A 333 2.72 28.53 -6.96
CA TYR A 333 2.96 29.58 -5.98
C TYR A 333 1.92 30.70 -6.12
N ASP A 334 1.69 31.44 -5.04
CA ASP A 334 0.82 32.61 -5.01
C ASP A 334 1.50 33.88 -5.55
N GLU A 335 0.74 34.97 -5.71
CA GLU A 335 1.26 36.27 -6.19
C GLU A 335 2.35 36.88 -5.28
N ARG A 336 2.44 36.42 -4.01
CA ARG A 336 3.44 36.85 -3.03
C ARG A 336 4.70 35.98 -3.09
N GLY A 337 4.71 34.92 -3.90
CA GLY A 337 5.81 33.97 -4.03
C GLY A 337 5.81 32.86 -2.96
N CYS A 338 4.69 32.64 -2.25
CA CYS A 338 4.53 31.51 -1.35
C CYS A 338 4.19 30.26 -2.16
N PHE A 339 5.02 29.21 -2.04
CA PHE A 339 4.83 27.96 -2.76
C PHE A 339 3.76 27.07 -2.12
N TYR A 340 3.09 26.28 -2.96
CA TYR A 340 2.05 25.33 -2.56
C TYR A 340 2.55 23.88 -2.43
N ALA A 341 3.80 23.64 -2.77
CA ALA A 341 4.42 22.32 -2.79
C ALA A 341 5.94 22.44 -2.58
N ASN A 342 6.57 21.32 -2.21
CA ASN A 342 8.02 21.16 -2.19
C ASN A 342 8.51 20.56 -3.52
N PHE A 343 9.31 21.29 -4.29
CA PHE A 343 9.81 20.87 -5.60
C PHE A 343 11.13 21.57 -5.91
N LYS A 344 11.59 21.58 -7.17
CA LYS A 344 12.73 22.39 -7.62
C LYS A 344 12.20 23.65 -8.32
N PRO A 345 12.06 24.82 -7.65
CA PRO A 345 11.39 25.98 -8.24
C PRO A 345 12.17 26.64 -9.36
N MET A 346 13.49 26.68 -9.24
CA MET A 346 14.39 27.35 -10.18
C MET A 346 15.66 26.52 -10.38
N ASP A 347 16.42 26.81 -11.43
CA ASP A 347 17.64 26.07 -11.70
C ASP A 347 18.71 26.32 -10.62
N GLY A 348 19.12 25.26 -9.93
CA GLY A 348 20.08 25.30 -8.83
C GLY A 348 19.57 25.86 -7.50
N ASP A 349 18.33 26.37 -7.44
CA ASP A 349 17.77 27.02 -6.24
C ASP A 349 16.58 26.20 -5.72
N TYR A 350 16.88 25.11 -5.03
CA TYR A 350 15.90 24.24 -4.36
C TYR A 350 15.22 24.96 -3.18
N VAL A 351 15.95 25.83 -2.47
CA VAL A 351 15.55 26.40 -1.16
C VAL A 351 14.41 27.41 -1.26
N ARG A 352 13.98 27.82 -2.47
CA ARG A 352 12.93 28.84 -2.64
C ARG A 352 11.62 28.49 -1.94
N ASP A 353 11.27 27.21 -1.87
CA ASP A 353 10.09 26.71 -1.15
C ASP A 353 10.37 26.43 0.35
N GLY A 354 11.57 26.75 0.82
CA GLY A 354 12.06 26.52 2.18
C GLY A 354 12.83 25.21 2.38
N HIS A 355 12.97 24.35 1.36
CA HIS A 355 13.50 23.00 1.51
C HIS A 355 14.52 22.64 0.41
N VAL A 356 15.58 21.91 0.77
CA VAL A 356 16.57 21.38 -0.20
C VAL A 356 16.26 19.95 -0.61
N ILE A 357 15.61 19.23 0.31
CA ILE A 357 15.20 17.83 0.16
C ILE A 357 13.72 17.76 0.52
N THR A 358 13.21 16.58 0.84
CA THR A 358 11.86 16.41 1.40
C THR A 358 11.58 17.37 2.56
N SER A 359 10.30 17.68 2.73
CA SER A 359 9.75 18.47 3.84
C SER A 359 9.07 17.52 4.82
N GLN A 360 8.72 18.04 6.01
CA GLN A 360 7.78 17.29 6.86
C GLN A 360 6.46 17.14 6.10
N VAL A 361 5.81 15.99 6.26
CA VAL A 361 4.50 15.78 5.65
C VAL A 361 3.48 16.78 6.22
N GLY A 362 2.55 17.23 5.38
CA GLY A 362 1.54 18.22 5.74
C GLY A 362 2.07 19.63 5.96
N THR A 363 3.23 19.97 5.37
CA THR A 363 3.80 21.33 5.45
C THR A 363 2.97 22.33 4.63
N PHE A 364 2.49 21.91 3.46
CA PHE A 364 1.71 22.76 2.55
C PHE A 364 0.21 22.53 2.75
N THR A 365 -0.60 23.40 2.14
CA THR A 365 -2.07 23.33 2.24
C THR A 365 -2.60 22.05 1.58
N PRO A 366 -3.58 21.36 2.18
CA PRO A 366 -4.20 20.20 1.54
C PRO A 366 -5.09 20.62 0.37
N ASN A 367 -5.39 19.69 -0.53
CA ASN A 367 -6.40 19.90 -1.56
C ASN A 367 -7.83 19.85 -1.00
N ASP A 368 -8.84 20.00 -1.86
CA ASP A 368 -10.26 20.01 -1.45
C ASP A 368 -10.77 18.70 -0.83
N PHE A 369 -10.06 17.59 -1.04
CA PHE A 369 -10.33 16.32 -0.36
C PHE A 369 -9.59 16.20 0.98
N GLY A 370 -8.83 17.20 1.42
CA GLY A 370 -8.07 17.15 2.66
C GLY A 370 -6.79 16.32 2.58
N LEU A 371 -6.27 16.07 1.37
CA LEU A 371 -5.03 15.34 1.15
C LEU A 371 -3.87 16.30 0.97
N TYR A 372 -2.77 16.01 1.68
CA TYR A 372 -1.56 16.81 1.66
C TYR A 372 -0.54 16.24 0.68
N ASP A 373 0.34 17.11 0.20
CA ASP A 373 1.54 16.77 -0.58
C ASP A 373 1.23 15.91 -1.83
N MET A 374 0.05 16.11 -2.44
CA MET A 374 -0.33 15.43 -3.70
C MET A 374 0.42 15.98 -4.93
N ALA A 375 1.31 16.96 -4.73
CA ALA A 375 2.26 17.45 -5.72
C ALA A 375 3.57 17.79 -5.00
N GLY A 376 4.69 17.27 -5.50
CA GLY A 376 6.00 17.46 -4.91
C GLY A 376 6.26 16.59 -3.67
N ASN A 377 7.17 17.04 -2.82
CA ASN A 377 7.73 16.30 -1.68
C ASN A 377 8.35 14.97 -2.12
N VAL A 378 7.59 13.89 -2.27
CA VAL A 378 8.07 12.63 -2.87
C VAL A 378 7.09 12.11 -3.90
N SER A 379 7.62 11.53 -4.98
CA SER A 379 6.77 10.77 -5.90
C SER A 379 6.25 9.52 -5.19
N GLU A 380 5.07 9.04 -5.58
CA GLU A 380 4.42 7.96 -4.85
C GLU A 380 4.21 6.72 -5.70
N TRP A 381 4.59 5.56 -5.16
CA TRP A 381 4.28 4.27 -5.75
C TRP A 381 2.77 4.01 -5.85
N THR A 382 2.33 3.56 -7.02
CA THR A 382 0.96 3.05 -7.25
C THR A 382 0.96 1.54 -7.47
N SER A 383 -0.19 0.87 -7.34
CA SER A 383 -0.32 -0.57 -7.65
C SER A 383 -0.22 -0.87 -9.15
N THR A 384 -0.43 0.14 -10.00
CA THR A 384 -0.61 -0.02 -11.44
C THR A 384 0.73 -0.22 -12.15
N ALA A 385 0.82 -1.27 -12.99
CA ALA A 385 2.00 -1.52 -13.81
C ALA A 385 2.09 -0.52 -14.97
N PHE A 386 3.31 -0.12 -15.32
CA PHE A 386 3.53 0.83 -16.40
C PHE A 386 3.62 0.10 -17.75
N THR A 387 2.83 0.57 -18.72
CA THR A 387 2.97 0.26 -20.14
C THR A 387 2.48 1.43 -20.97
N GLU A 388 3.06 1.63 -22.15
CA GLU A 388 2.70 2.76 -23.03
C GLU A 388 1.24 2.67 -23.52
N SER A 389 0.69 1.46 -23.58
CA SER A 389 -0.68 1.19 -24.04
C SER A 389 -1.68 1.03 -22.90
N ILE A 390 -1.35 1.45 -21.68
CA ILE A 390 -2.16 1.25 -20.46
C ILE A 390 -3.60 1.75 -20.63
N ASP A 391 -3.77 2.86 -21.35
CA ASP A 391 -5.08 3.48 -21.60
C ASP A 391 -5.99 2.58 -22.47
N ASN A 392 -5.43 1.64 -23.22
CA ASN A 392 -6.18 0.66 -24.01
C ASN A 392 -6.41 -0.67 -23.28
N LEU A 393 -5.75 -0.88 -22.13
CA LEU A 393 -5.74 -2.15 -21.40
C LEU A 393 -6.61 -2.14 -20.13
N THR A 394 -7.10 -0.97 -19.75
CA THR A 394 -7.90 -0.76 -18.54
C THR A 394 -9.34 -0.44 -18.91
N ALA A 395 -10.29 -0.78 -18.04
CA ALA A 395 -11.67 -0.30 -18.16
C ALA A 395 -11.79 1.17 -17.72
N ASP A 396 -12.92 1.79 -17.98
CA ASP A 396 -13.28 3.12 -17.46
C ASP A 396 -13.80 3.08 -16.02
N ILE A 397 -14.33 1.95 -15.56
CA ILE A 397 -14.71 1.70 -14.16
C ILE A 397 -13.56 1.09 -13.36
N ASN A 398 -13.21 1.72 -12.23
CA ASN A 398 -12.11 1.34 -11.33
C ASN A 398 -10.85 0.90 -12.10
N PRO A 399 -10.25 1.77 -12.93
CA PRO A 399 -9.16 1.38 -13.82
C PRO A 399 -7.96 0.84 -13.04
N GLU A 400 -7.55 -0.39 -13.35
CA GLU A 400 -6.34 -1.00 -12.80
C GLU A 400 -5.75 -1.98 -13.82
N TYR A 401 -4.43 -1.90 -14.00
CA TYR A 401 -3.66 -2.89 -14.73
C TYR A 401 -2.58 -3.45 -13.82
N ARG A 402 -2.69 -4.75 -13.52
CA ARG A 402 -1.69 -5.49 -12.75
C ARG A 402 -0.87 -6.36 -13.69
N TYR A 403 0.44 -6.30 -13.51
CA TYR A 403 1.39 -7.15 -14.20
C TYR A 403 2.49 -7.57 -13.22
N ASP A 404 2.52 -8.86 -12.92
CA ASP A 404 3.52 -9.49 -12.06
C ASP A 404 4.57 -10.11 -12.98
N ALA A 405 5.66 -9.38 -13.18
CA ALA A 405 6.66 -9.73 -14.18
C ALA A 405 7.50 -10.93 -13.73
N ALA A 406 7.59 -11.95 -14.58
CA ALA A 406 8.39 -13.12 -14.33
C ALA A 406 9.91 -12.80 -14.34
N LYS A 407 10.74 -13.75 -13.91
CA LYS A 407 12.19 -13.54 -13.84
C LYS A 407 12.78 -13.28 -15.23
N GLU A 408 12.32 -14.06 -16.19
CA GLU A 408 12.67 -14.08 -17.62
C GLU A 408 12.07 -12.94 -18.44
N ASP A 409 11.06 -12.24 -17.90
CA ASP A 409 10.44 -11.13 -18.61
C ASP A 409 11.46 -9.99 -18.85
N PRO A 410 11.36 -9.29 -20.00
CA PRO A 410 12.19 -8.12 -20.27
C PRO A 410 12.12 -7.12 -19.12
N TYR A 411 13.27 -6.62 -18.68
CA TYR A 411 13.34 -5.73 -17.50
C TYR A 411 12.39 -4.52 -17.60
N LYS A 412 12.16 -3.99 -18.82
CA LYS A 412 11.18 -2.92 -19.10
C LYS A 412 9.73 -3.23 -18.67
N MET A 413 9.36 -4.49 -18.46
CA MET A 413 8.03 -4.88 -17.98
C MET A 413 7.92 -4.86 -16.45
N LYS A 414 9.04 -4.65 -15.75
CA LYS A 414 9.13 -4.52 -14.29
C LYS A 414 8.93 -3.08 -13.80
N ARG A 415 8.42 -2.19 -14.67
CA ARG A 415 8.15 -0.79 -14.37
C ARG A 415 6.78 -0.64 -13.71
N LYS A 416 6.70 0.17 -12.67
CA LYS A 416 5.46 0.53 -11.97
C LYS A 416 5.24 2.04 -12.07
N ILE A 417 3.98 2.45 -12.08
CA ILE A 417 3.63 3.86 -12.18
C ILE A 417 3.92 4.57 -10.86
N VAL A 418 4.57 5.73 -10.97
CA VAL A 418 4.75 6.68 -9.87
C VAL A 418 4.12 8.02 -10.23
N ARG A 419 3.60 8.73 -9.23
CA ARG A 419 2.80 9.95 -9.41
C ARG A 419 3.24 11.07 -8.46
N GLY A 420 2.84 12.31 -8.76
CA GLY A 420 3.00 13.48 -7.88
C GLY A 420 4.28 14.29 -8.05
N GLY A 421 5.34 13.69 -8.61
CA GLY A 421 6.65 14.33 -8.65
C GLY A 421 7.24 14.51 -7.26
N SER A 422 8.42 15.09 -7.15
CA SER A 422 9.16 15.15 -5.89
C SER A 422 9.89 16.48 -5.70
N TRP A 423 10.52 16.63 -4.52
CA TRP A 423 11.43 17.74 -4.19
C TRP A 423 12.52 17.99 -5.25
N LYS A 424 12.90 16.98 -6.04
CA LYS A 424 13.90 17.14 -7.09
C LYS A 424 13.36 17.59 -8.44
N ASP A 425 12.05 17.53 -8.64
CA ASP A 425 11.41 17.76 -9.94
C ASP A 425 11.01 19.23 -10.13
N VAL A 426 11.09 19.72 -11.36
CA VAL A 426 10.62 21.08 -11.69
C VAL A 426 9.09 21.15 -11.69
N ALA A 427 8.53 22.36 -11.76
CA ALA A 427 7.07 22.59 -11.73
C ALA A 427 6.27 21.67 -12.67
N SER A 428 6.76 21.43 -13.89
CA SER A 428 6.07 20.54 -14.83
C SER A 428 6.05 19.08 -14.38
N GLY A 429 7.04 18.63 -13.60
CA GLY A 429 7.16 17.26 -13.10
C GLY A 429 6.28 16.95 -11.89
N ILE A 430 5.74 17.96 -11.21
CA ILE A 430 4.83 17.80 -10.06
C ILE A 430 3.35 17.92 -10.42
N ARG A 431 3.04 17.96 -11.71
CA ARG A 431 1.65 17.99 -12.18
C ARG A 431 0.93 16.69 -11.82
N SER A 432 -0.26 16.82 -11.25
CA SER A 432 -1.12 15.72 -10.83
C SER A 432 -1.72 14.94 -12.00
N ASP A 433 -1.67 15.46 -13.23
CA ASP A 433 -2.15 14.82 -14.45
C ASP A 433 -1.04 14.05 -15.21
N LEU A 434 0.20 14.05 -14.70
CA LEU A 434 1.33 13.39 -15.33
C LEU A 434 1.69 12.05 -14.70
N ARG A 435 1.95 11.10 -15.60
CA ARG A 435 2.41 9.75 -15.29
C ARG A 435 3.93 9.69 -15.37
N MET A 436 4.55 9.17 -14.32
CA MET A 436 5.95 8.75 -14.33
C MET A 436 6.03 7.24 -14.06
N TRP A 437 7.23 6.68 -14.16
CA TRP A 437 7.47 5.28 -13.84
C TRP A 437 8.84 5.10 -13.22
N GLU A 438 8.99 4.01 -12.47
CA GLU A 438 10.28 3.52 -12.00
C GLU A 438 10.25 1.99 -11.93
N TYR A 439 11.40 1.34 -11.99
CA TYR A 439 11.50 -0.11 -11.83
C TYR A 439 11.15 -0.54 -10.41
N GLN A 440 10.38 -1.63 -10.26
CA GLN A 440 9.79 -2.06 -9.00
C GLN A 440 10.80 -2.37 -7.88
N ASN A 441 12.06 -2.64 -8.23
CA ASN A 441 13.16 -2.97 -7.34
C ASN A 441 14.08 -1.79 -7.02
N GLU A 442 13.89 -0.63 -7.65
CA GLU A 442 14.73 0.56 -7.40
C GLU A 442 14.26 1.28 -6.14
N GLN A 443 15.21 1.65 -5.29
CA GLN A 443 15.01 2.47 -4.11
C GLN A 443 15.52 3.88 -4.38
N ARG A 444 14.62 4.86 -4.45
CA ARG A 444 14.97 6.27 -4.71
C ARG A 444 14.78 7.13 -3.47
N SER A 445 15.65 8.11 -3.30
CA SER A 445 15.62 9.17 -2.28
C SER A 445 14.48 10.19 -2.46
N TYR A 446 13.74 10.07 -3.58
CA TYR A 446 12.64 10.95 -3.96
C TYR A 446 11.35 10.19 -4.28
N ILE A 447 11.29 8.88 -3.99
CA ILE A 447 10.08 8.07 -4.14
C ILE A 447 9.68 7.48 -2.78
N GLY A 448 8.48 7.80 -2.34
CA GLY A 448 7.79 7.22 -1.19
C GLY A 448 6.48 6.56 -1.60
N PHE A 449 5.51 6.52 -0.69
CA PHE A 449 4.18 5.98 -0.96
C PHE A 449 3.16 6.39 0.10
N ARG A 450 1.88 6.24 -0.23
CA ARG A 450 0.75 6.26 0.71
C ARG A 450 -0.13 5.04 0.50
N ASN A 451 -0.98 4.70 1.47
CA ASN A 451 -1.94 3.61 1.32
C ASN A 451 -3.35 4.12 1.08
N VAL A 452 -4.14 3.24 0.47
CA VAL A 452 -5.59 3.33 0.39
C VAL A 452 -6.24 2.06 0.94
N ARG A 453 -7.53 2.16 1.25
CA ARG A 453 -8.40 1.03 1.60
C ARG A 453 -9.77 1.26 0.97
N SER A 454 -10.28 0.28 0.23
CA SER A 454 -11.61 0.38 -0.37
C SER A 454 -12.69 0.54 0.72
N GLN A 455 -13.70 1.39 0.51
CA GLN A 455 -14.77 1.57 1.48
C GLN A 455 -15.79 0.43 1.38
N ILE A 456 -16.03 -0.29 2.49
CA ILE A 456 -17.17 -1.22 2.59
C ILE A 456 -18.37 -0.53 3.23
N GLY A 457 -19.53 -0.71 2.60
CA GLY A 457 -20.83 -0.38 3.17
C GLY A 457 -21.29 1.04 2.81
N PHE A 458 -22.51 1.15 2.28
CA PHE A 458 -23.14 2.41 1.89
C PHE A 458 -23.94 3.06 3.02
N ALA A 459 -23.82 2.53 4.23
CA ALA A 459 -24.53 3.05 5.39
C ALA A 459 -23.91 4.41 5.73
N LYS A 460 -24.56 5.50 5.30
CA LYS A 460 -24.33 6.82 5.89
C LYS A 460 -24.43 6.65 7.40
N GLY A 461 -23.29 6.75 8.08
CA GLY A 461 -23.25 6.80 9.53
C GLY A 461 -24.21 7.90 9.95
N THR A 462 -25.37 7.54 10.50
CA THR A 462 -26.24 8.50 11.16
C THR A 462 -25.53 8.86 12.45
N GLN A 463 -24.53 9.73 12.36
CA GLN A 463 -24.11 10.51 13.51
C GLN A 463 -25.31 11.37 13.90
N LYS A 464 -26.14 10.84 14.81
CA LYS A 464 -26.98 11.68 15.64
C LYS A 464 -26.02 12.61 16.39
N LYS A 465 -25.86 13.83 15.88
CA LYS A 465 -25.36 14.96 16.66
C LYS A 465 -26.23 15.00 17.92
N LYS A 466 -25.69 14.55 19.05
CA LYS A 466 -26.25 14.88 20.36
C LYS A 466 -26.09 16.39 20.48
N ARG A 467 -27.22 17.10 20.42
CA ARG A 467 -27.35 18.47 20.90
C ARG A 467 -27.21 18.49 22.41
#